data_AF-A0A7C0VTI0-F1
#
_entry.id   AF-A0A7C0VTI0-F1
#
_cell.length_a   1.000
_cell.length_b   1.000
_cell.length_c   1.000
_cell.angle_alpha   90.00
_cell.angle_beta   90.00
_cell.angle_gamma   90.00
#
_symmetry.space_group_name_H-M   'P 1'
#
loop_
_entity.id
_entity.type
_entity.pdbx_description
1 polymer ?
#
loop_
_entity_poly.entity_id
_entity_poly.type
_entity_poly.pdbx_seq_one_letter_code
_entity_poly.pdbx_strand_id
1 'polypeptide(L)' 'MSALRNISRKQRISISTLKDASRKLKQLGLVDYGNTKEWKIPRVTDAGKIVLKIVEGDFHGTS' A
#
# COMPACT_ATOMS: atom_id res chain seq x y z
N MET A 1 10.34 -10.91 11.47
CA MET A 1 9.28 -10.09 12.11
C MET A 1 8.54 -9.34 11.00
N SER A 2 7.24 -9.57 10.77
CA SER A 2 6.53 -9.07 9.58
C SER A 2 6.37 -7.54 9.58
N ALA A 3 6.51 -6.88 8.42
CA ALA A 3 6.42 -5.41 8.28
C ALA A 3 5.16 -4.80 8.92
N LEU A 4 4.02 -5.49 8.80
CA LEU A 4 2.76 -5.08 9.42
C LEU A 4 2.82 -5.01 10.95
N ARG A 5 3.61 -5.86 11.63
CA ARG A 5 3.77 -5.80 13.10
C ARG A 5 4.56 -4.56 13.53
N ASN A 6 5.51 -4.10 12.70
CA ASN A 6 6.25 -2.87 12.98
C ASN A 6 5.36 -1.65 12.79
N ILE A 7 4.57 -1.61 11.72
CA ILE A 7 3.59 -0.54 11.48
C ILE A 7 2.54 -0.50 12.59
N SER A 8 2.00 -1.67 12.96
CA SER A 8 1.01 -1.79 14.05
C SER A 8 1.51 -1.17 15.35
N ARG A 9 2.76 -1.46 15.74
CA ARG A 9 3.39 -0.87 16.94
C ARG A 9 3.61 0.63 16.81
N LYS A 10 4.14 1.10 15.69
CA LYS A 10 4.47 2.53 15.49
C LYS A 10 3.24 3.42 15.39
N GLN A 11 2.22 2.95 14.68
CA GLN A 11 1.02 3.75 14.37
C GLN A 11 -0.15 3.47 15.32
N ARG A 12 0.00 2.54 16.27
CA ARG A 12 -1.08 2.07 17.18
C ARG A 12 -2.33 1.59 16.44
N ILE A 13 -2.15 1.00 15.24
CA ILE A 13 -3.22 0.41 14.43
C ILE A 13 -3.22 -1.11 14.63
N SER A 14 -4.40 -1.72 14.74
CA SER A 14 -4.51 -3.17 14.90
C SER A 14 -3.96 -3.93 13.67
N ILE A 15 -3.38 -5.11 13.90
CA ILE A 15 -2.87 -5.96 12.80
C ILE A 15 -3.99 -6.36 11.84
N SER A 16 -5.21 -6.62 12.34
CA SER A 16 -6.36 -6.98 11.51
C SER A 16 -6.75 -5.83 10.58
N THR A 17 -6.81 -4.59 11.09
CA THR A 17 -7.07 -3.40 10.27
C THR A 17 -6.01 -3.23 9.19
N LEU A 18 -4.72 -3.39 9.52
CA LEU A 18 -3.65 -3.29 8.53
C LEU A 18 -3.74 -4.38 7.46
N LYS A 19 -4.12 -5.61 7.83
CA LYS A 19 -4.34 -6.70 6.86
C LYS A 19 -5.51 -6.41 5.94
N ASP A 20 -6.61 -5.87 6.48
CA ASP A 20 -7.80 -5.56 5.72
C ASP A 20 -7.55 -4.40 4.73
N ALA A 21 -6.88 -3.34 5.18
CA ALA A 21 -6.44 -2.24 4.33
C ALA A 21 -5.49 -2.73 3.22
N SER A 22 -4.51 -3.56 3.58
CA SER A 22 -3.57 -4.18 2.62
C SER A 22 -4.31 -4.97 1.53
N ARG A 23 -5.31 -5.76 1.93
CA ARG A 23 -6.15 -6.53 0.98
C ARG A 23 -6.92 -5.61 0.04
N LYS A 24 -7.56 -4.57 0.57
CA LYS A 24 -8.32 -3.58 -0.22
C LYS A 24 -7.43 -2.85 -1.23
N LEU A 25 -6.25 -2.39 -0.81
CA LEU A 25 -5.28 -1.75 -1.71
C LEU A 25 -4.84 -2.67 -2.85
N LYS A 26 -4.67 -3.97 -2.58
CA LYS A 26 -4.36 -4.96 -3.63
C LYS A 26 -5.54 -5.17 -4.58
N GLN A 27 -6.75 -5.30 -4.04
CA GLN A 27 -7.96 -5.49 -4.85
C GLN A 27 -8.21 -4.31 -5.79
N LEU A 28 -7.87 -3.09 -5.35
CA LEU A 28 -7.91 -1.88 -6.17
C LEU A 28 -6.72 -1.75 -7.15
N GLY A 29 -5.75 -2.68 -7.10
CA GLY A 29 -4.56 -2.63 -7.94
C GLY A 29 -3.59 -1.50 -7.59
N LEU A 30 -3.67 -0.92 -6.39
CA LEU A 30 -2.80 0.18 -5.93
C LEU A 30 -1.49 -0.33 -5.34
N VAL A 31 -1.48 -1.56 -4.83
CA VAL A 31 -0.28 -2.25 -4.36
C VAL A 31 -0.21 -3.66 -4.90
N ASP A 32 1.01 -4.14 -5.12
CA ASP A 32 1.28 -5.52 -5.49
C ASP A 32 2.22 -6.18 -4.47
N TYR A 33 1.95 -7.45 -4.17
CA TYR A 33 2.75 -8.29 -3.28
C TYR A 33 3.61 -9.31 -4.04
N GLY A 34 3.59 -9.26 -5.38
CA GLY A 34 4.28 -10.23 -6.23
C GLY A 34 3.61 -11.61 -6.22
N ASN A 35 4.18 -12.54 -6.98
CA ASN A 35 3.77 -13.94 -7.03
C ASN A 35 4.69 -14.81 -6.19
N THR A 36 4.15 -15.91 -5.64
CA THR A 36 4.81 -16.87 -4.75
C THR A 36 6.14 -17.46 -5.25
N LYS A 37 6.46 -17.32 -6.54
CA LYS A 37 7.73 -17.79 -7.14
C LYS A 37 8.90 -16.83 -6.93
N GLU A 38 8.64 -15.56 -6.66
CA GLU A 38 9.68 -14.58 -6.34
C GLU A 38 9.19 -13.81 -5.12
N TRP A 39 9.86 -13.95 -3.97
CA TRP A 39 9.59 -13.19 -2.75
C TRP A 39 9.85 -11.70 -2.99
N LYS A 40 8.95 -11.03 -3.72
CA LYS A 40 9.06 -9.61 -4.03
C LYS A 40 8.49 -8.81 -2.88
N ILE A 41 9.33 -7.89 -2.42
CA ILE A 41 8.99 -6.81 -1.50
C ILE A 41 7.71 -6.14 -2.01
N PRO A 42 6.70 -5.88 -1.15
CA PRO A 42 5.49 -5.14 -1.54
C PRO A 42 5.82 -3.84 -2.27
N ARG A 43 5.14 -3.55 -3.37
CA ARG A 43 5.35 -2.33 -4.18
C ARG A 43 4.06 -1.56 -4.38
N VAL A 44 4.16 -0.24 -4.47
CA VAL A 44 3.09 0.62 -4.96
C VAL A 44 3.09 0.56 -6.49
N THR A 45 1.94 0.29 -7.10
CA THR A 45 1.78 0.25 -8.56
C THR A 45 1.82 1.67 -9.13
N ASP A 46 1.89 1.82 -10.45
CA ASP A 46 1.85 3.15 -11.06
C ASP A 46 0.50 3.85 -10.82
N ALA A 47 -0.61 3.11 -10.84
CA ALA A 47 -1.91 3.61 -10.41
C ALA A 47 -1.88 4.07 -8.94
N GLY A 48 -1.26 3.29 -8.05
CA GLY A 48 -1.07 3.66 -6.65
C GLY A 48 -0.27 4.94 -6.46
N LYS A 49 0.79 5.15 -7.25
CA LYS A 49 1.59 6.38 -7.21
C LYS A 49 0.79 7.61 -7.66
N ILE A 50 -0.05 7.46 -8.69
CA ILE A 50 -0.92 8.55 -9.15
C ILE A 50 -1.91 8.93 -8.05
N VAL A 51 -2.57 7.93 -7.44
CA VAL A 51 -3.50 8.16 -6.32
C VAL A 51 -2.79 8.84 -5.15
N LEU A 52 -1.57 8.41 -4.81
CA LEU A 52 -0.78 9.06 -3.76
C LEU A 52 -0.51 10.53 -4.08
N LYS A 53 -0.07 10.85 -5.30
CA LYS A 53 0.14 12.25 -5.72
C LYS A 53 -1.13 13.10 -5.63
N ILE A 54 -2.28 12.52 -5.97
CA ILE A 54 -3.58 13.23 -5.84
C ILE A 54 -3.89 13.52 -4.38
N VAL A 55 -3.68 12.55 -3.49
CA VAL A 55 -3.95 12.69 -2.04
C VAL A 55 -2.95 13.63 -1.37
N GLU A 56 -1.68 13.62 -1.80
CA GLU A 56 -0.62 14.49 -1.28
C GLU A 56 -0.74 15.94 -1.78
N GLY A 57 -1.64 16.22 -2.73
CA GLY A 57 -1.84 17.56 -3.30
C GLY A 57 -0.84 17.92 -4.41
N ASP A 58 0.03 16.97 -4.80
CA ASP A 58 1.06 17.11 -5.83
C ASP A 58 0.53 16.88 -7.25
N PHE A 59 -0.75 16.54 -7.41
CA PHE A 59 -1.38 16.44 -8.71
C PHE A 59 -1.87 17.81 -9.19
N HIS A 60 -0.95 18.60 -9.74
CA HIS A 60 -1.32 19.70 -10.61
C HIS A 60 -1.88 19.10 -11.89
N GLY A 61 -3.20 19.02 -11.99
CA GLY A 61 -3.87 18.66 -13.23
C GLY A 61 -3.31 19.53 -14.34
N THR A 62 -2.77 18.90 -15.39
CA THR A 62 -2.50 19.58 -16.65
C THR A 62 -3.83 20.12 -17.14
N SER A 63 -4.06 21.41 -16.85
CA SER A 63 -5.03 22.25 -17.56
C SER A 63 -4.42 22.70 -18.87
#